data_AF-A0A2M7Z200-F1
#
_entry.id   AF-A0A2M7Z200-F1
#
_cell.length_a   1.000
_cell.length_b   1.000
_cell.length_c   1.000
_cell.angle_alpha   90.00
_cell.angle_beta   90.00
_cell.angle_gamma   90.00
#
_symmetry.space_group_name_H-M   'P 1'
#
loop_
_entity.id
_entity.type
_entity.pdbx_description
1 polymer ?
#
loop_
_entity_poly.entity_id
_entity_poly.type
_entity_poly.pdbx_seq_one_letter_code
_entity_poly.pdbx_strand_id
1 'polypeptide(L)' 'MPIFGVPTRRRARVVRFNGFSAHADRNDLLAYVRAIQPLPQKVFVVHGEERQSLAFAMRLTTEFPGMEVEVPRPDSTHDV' A
#
# COMPACT_ATOMS: atom_id res chain seq x y z
N MET A 1 -12.69 -4.54 22.17
CA MET A 1 -13.88 -5.26 21.69
C MET A 1 -14.33 -6.22 22.78
N PRO A 2 -15.52 -6.02 23.37
CA PRO A 2 -16.12 -7.00 24.27
C PRO A 2 -16.52 -8.26 23.49
N ILE A 3 -16.45 -9.41 24.16
CA ILE A 3 -16.94 -10.68 23.59
C ILE A 3 -18.40 -10.80 24.06
N PHE A 4 -19.34 -10.78 23.11
CA PHE A 4 -20.79 -10.76 23.40
C PHE A 4 -21.21 -9.63 24.36
N GLY A 5 -20.61 -8.45 24.24
CA GLY A 5 -20.93 -7.31 25.12
C GLY A 5 -20.26 -7.35 26.51
N VAL A 6 -19.52 -8.42 26.84
CA VAL A 6 -18.81 -8.54 28.11
C VAL A 6 -17.31 -8.20 27.94
N PRO A 7 -16.78 -7.21 28.69
CA PRO A 7 -15.35 -6.97 28.75
C PRO A 7 -14.61 -8.18 29.30
N THR A 8 -13.73 -8.78 28.50
CA THR A 8 -13.03 -10.01 28.86
C THR A 8 -11.51 -9.76 28.94
N ARG A 9 -10.88 -10.21 30.04
CA ARG A 9 -9.43 -10.06 30.23
C ARG A 9 -8.65 -10.95 29.27
N ARG A 10 -7.74 -10.37 28.49
CA ARG A 10 -6.83 -11.12 27.61
C ARG A 10 -5.83 -11.93 28.44
N ARG A 11 -5.93 -13.26 28.37
CA ARG A 11 -4.99 -14.20 29.01
C ARG A 11 -3.95 -14.77 28.05
N ALA A 12 -4.23 -14.76 26.74
CA ALA A 12 -3.33 -15.23 25.71
C ALA A 12 -2.23 -14.18 25.39
N ARG A 13 -1.08 -14.68 24.93
CA ARG A 13 0.00 -13.87 24.36
C ARG A 13 -0.38 -13.46 22.94
N VAL A 14 -0.28 -12.17 22.62
CA VAL A 14 -0.47 -11.64 21.27
C VAL A 14 0.90 -11.55 20.62
N VAL A 15 1.05 -12.21 19.49
CA VAL A 15 2.25 -12.13 18.65
C VAL A 15 1.82 -11.66 17.26
N ARG A 16 2.67 -10.86 16.61
CA ARG A 16 2.50 -10.49 15.21
C ARG A 16 3.47 -11.32 14.39
N PHE A 17 2.95 -12.00 13.38
CA PHE A 17 3.75 -12.76 12.42
C PHE A 17 3.36 -12.30 11.02
N ASN A 18 4.23 -11.51 10.39
CA ASN A 18 3.92 -10.86 9.12
C ASN A 18 4.29 -11.71 7.89
N GLY A 19 4.96 -12.85 8.09
CA GLY A 19 5.55 -13.67 7.02
C GLY A 19 4.55 -14.48 6.18
N PHE A 20 3.25 -14.41 6.47
CA PHE A 20 2.20 -15.06 5.66
C PHE A 20 1.33 -14.06 4.89
N SER A 21 1.67 -12.77 4.91
CA SER A 21 1.00 -11.81 4.03
C SER A 21 1.36 -12.16 2.59
N ALA A 22 0.36 -12.46 1.76
CA ALA A 22 0.56 -12.70 0.33
C ALA A 22 0.86 -11.42 -0.47
N HIS A 23 0.85 -10.25 0.19
CA HIS A 23 1.16 -8.96 -0.42
C HIS A 23 2.65 -8.67 -0.34
N ALA A 24 3.20 -8.19 -1.46
CA ALA A 24 4.53 -7.62 -1.56
C ALA A 24 4.73 -6.50 -0.51
N ASP A 25 5.90 -6.48 0.12
CA ASP A 25 6.26 -5.35 0.98
C ASP A 25 6.67 -4.11 0.14
N ARG A 26 7.01 -3.01 0.81
CA ARG A 26 7.42 -1.77 0.13
C ARG A 26 8.58 -1.97 -0.83
N ASN A 27 9.59 -2.76 -0.45
CA ASN A 27 10.78 -2.97 -1.25
C ASN A 27 10.47 -3.88 -2.44
N ASP A 28 9.64 -4.90 -2.24
CA ASP A 28 9.14 -5.77 -3.31
C ASP A 28 8.34 -4.98 -4.35
N LEU A 29 7.46 -4.07 -3.91
CA LEU A 29 6.71 -3.20 -4.81
C LEU A 29 7.62 -2.24 -5.61
N LEU A 30 8.66 -1.69 -4.99
CA LEU A 30 9.65 -0.88 -5.72
C LEU A 30 10.43 -1.73 -6.73
N ALA A 31 10.83 -2.92 -6.34
CA ALA A 31 11.51 -3.85 -7.24
C ALA A 31 10.63 -4.23 -8.43
N TYR A 32 9.33 -4.42 -8.21
CA TYR A 32 8.35 -4.65 -9.26
C TYR A 32 8.33 -3.50 -10.27
N VAL A 33 8.21 -2.24 -9.81
CA VAL A 33 8.20 -1.07 -10.71
C VAL A 33 9.51 -0.94 -11.49
N ARG A 34 10.67 -1.17 -10.84
CA ARG A 34 11.99 -1.13 -11.51
C ARG A 34 12.12 -2.15 -12.64
N ALA A 35 11.42 -3.27 -12.56
CA ALA A 35 11.50 -4.34 -13.55
C ALA A 35 10.63 -4.08 -14.80
N ILE A 36 9.73 -3.10 -14.78
CA ILE A 36 8.84 -2.80 -15.91
C ILE A 36 9.63 -2.06 -17.01
N GLN A 37 9.57 -2.58 -18.23
CA GLN A 37 10.19 -1.96 -19.41
C GLN A 37 9.22 -1.92 -20.61
N PRO A 38 9.01 -0.74 -21.24
CA PRO A 38 9.48 0.58 -20.80
C PRO A 38 8.83 1.01 -19.48
N LEU A 39 9.46 1.95 -18.76
CA LEU A 39 8.86 2.50 -17.54
C LEU A 39 7.48 3.12 -17.87
N PRO A 40 6.47 2.93 -17.02
CA PRO A 40 5.15 3.49 -17.22
C PRO A 40 5.19 5.03 -17.10
N GLN A 41 4.40 5.71 -17.93
CA GLN A 41 4.26 7.17 -17.85
C GLN A 41 3.40 7.61 -16.67
N LYS A 42 2.38 6.82 -16.31
CA LYS A 42 1.47 7.10 -15.20
C LYS A 42 1.19 5.85 -14.37
N VAL A 43 1.16 5.99 -13.04
CA VAL A 43 0.86 4.93 -12.07
C VAL A 43 -0.16 5.45 -11.05
N PHE A 44 -1.19 4.63 -10.79
CA PHE A 44 -2.14 4.86 -9.71
C PHE A 44 -1.84 3.95 -8.52
N VAL A 45 -1.67 4.53 -7.34
CA VAL A 45 -1.47 3.79 -6.08
C VAL A 45 -2.81 3.61 -5.39
N VAL A 46 -3.32 2.38 -5.41
CA VAL A 46 -4.64 1.99 -4.88
C VAL A 46 -4.52 0.89 -3.84
N HIS A 47 -5.65 0.52 -3.21
CA HIS A 47 -5.77 -0.61 -2.27
C HIS A 47 -4.77 -0.56 -1.09
N GLY A 48 -4.73 0.58 -0.39
CA GLY A 48 -3.95 0.77 0.82
C GLY A 48 -4.59 1.81 1.72
N GLU A 49 -4.17 1.86 2.99
CA GLU A 49 -4.56 2.96 3.88
C GLU A 49 -4.01 4.28 3.32
N GLU A 50 -4.79 5.35 3.41
CA GLU A 50 -4.46 6.66 2.81
C GLU A 50 -3.02 7.11 3.08
N ARG A 51 -2.61 7.08 4.36
CA ARG A 51 -1.25 7.48 4.76
C ARG A 51 -0.16 6.61 4.14
N GLN A 52 -0.40 5.31 4.00
CA GLN A 52 0.57 4.38 3.41
C GLN A 52 0.65 4.57 1.90
N SER A 53 -0.50 4.73 1.23
CA SER A 53 -0.58 5.00 -0.20
C SER A 53 0.10 6.31 -0.57
N LEU A 54 -0.16 7.40 0.16
CA LEU A 54 0.50 8.69 -0.05
C LEU A 54 2.02 8.61 0.15
N ALA A 55 2.47 7.92 1.20
CA ALA A 55 3.91 7.73 1.46
C ALA A 55 4.58 6.91 0.34
N PHE A 56 3.91 5.88 -0.16
CA PHE A 56 4.43 5.07 -1.26
C PHE A 56 4.44 5.85 -2.58
N ALA A 57 3.40 6.63 -2.87
CA ALA A 57 3.36 7.51 -4.04
C ALA A 57 4.51 8.51 -4.04
N MET A 58 4.76 9.20 -2.91
CA MET A 58 5.92 10.09 -2.78
C MET A 58 7.25 9.38 -3.03
N ARG A 59 7.37 8.13 -2.58
CA ARG A 59 8.58 7.33 -2.80
C ARG A 59 8.77 7.01 -4.28
N LEU A 60 7.70 6.62 -4.98
CA LEU A 60 7.73 6.38 -6.42
C LEU A 60 8.09 7.65 -7.20
N THR A 61 7.48 8.80 -6.89
CA THR A 61 7.81 10.08 -7.54
C THR A 61 9.27 10.47 -7.33
N THR A 62 9.81 10.25 -6.13
CA THR A 62 11.23 10.54 -5.83
C THR A 62 12.18 9.65 -6.62
N GLU A 63 11.82 8.38 -6.79
CA GLU A 63 12.68 7.38 -7.43
C GLU A 63 12.57 7.39 -8.96
N PHE A 64 11.41 7.79 -9.50
CA PHE A 64 11.11 7.85 -10.92
C PHE A 64 10.57 9.24 -11.32
N PRO A 65 11.43 10.26 -11.45
CA PRO A 65 11.00 11.66 -11.67
C PRO A 65 10.19 11.91 -12.96
N GLY A 66 10.26 11.02 -13.94
CA GLY A 66 9.51 11.10 -15.20
C GLY A 66 8.18 10.36 -15.21
N MET A 67 7.79 9.75 -14.08
CA MET A 67 6.55 9.00 -13.93
C MET A 67 5.53 9.82 -13.13
N GLU A 68 4.35 10.02 -13.70
CA GLU A 68 3.23 10.61 -12.98
C GLU A 68 2.68 9.58 -11.98
N VAL A 69 2.59 9.94 -10.71
CA VAL A 69 2.10 9.04 -9.65
C VAL A 69 0.95 9.69 -8.93
N GLU A 70 -0.17 8.99 -8.86
CA GLU A 70 -1.41 9.50 -8.28
C GLU A 70 -2.02 8.53 -7.27
N VAL A 71 -2.51 9.04 -6.14
CA VAL A 71 -3.40 8.31 -5.23
C VAL A 71 -4.83 8.78 -5.51
N PRO A 72 -5.64 8.02 -6.26
CA PRO A 72 -6.98 8.46 -6.61
C PRO A 72 -7.89 8.50 -5.39
N ARG A 73 -8.85 9.43 -5.42
CA ARG A 73 -9.92 9.48 -4.43
C ARG A 73 -11.01 8.48 -4.79
N PRO A 74 -11.79 8.00 -3.81
CA PRO A 74 -13.01 7.25 -4.11
C PRO A 74 -13.87 7.99 -5.15
N ASP A 75 -14.39 7.24 -6.12
CA ASP A 75 -15.25 7.73 -7.20
C ASP A 75 -14.59 8.70 -8.21
N SER A 76 -13.27 8.90 -8.17
CA SER A 76 -12.58 9.67 -9.22
C SER A 76 -12.52 8.90 -10.55
N THR A 77 -12.71 9.61 -11.66
CA THR A 77 -12.54 9.08 -13.03
C THR A 77 -11.31 9.70 -13.67
N HIS A 78 -10.56 8.92 -14.45
CA HIS A 78 -9.31 9.33 -15.09
C HIS A 78 -9.28 8.87 -16.54
N ASP A 79 -8.86 9.75 -17.43
CA ASP A 79 -8.54 9.41 -18.81
C ASP A 79 -7.10 8.89 -18.87
N VAL A 80 -6.88 7.78 -19.60
CA VAL A 80 -5.60 7.05 -19.66
C VAL A 80 -5.19 6.83 -21.11
#